data_AF-A0AAU5DK89-F1
#
_entry.id   AF-A0AAU5DK89-F1
#
_cell.length_a   1.000
_cell.length_b   1.000
_cell.length_c   1.000
_cell.angle_alpha   90.00
_cell.angle_beta   90.00
_cell.angle_gamma   90.00
#
_symmetry.space_group_name_H-M   'P 1'
#
loop_
_entity.id
_entity.type
_entity.pdbx_description
1 polymer ?
#
loop_
_entity_poly.entity_id
_entity_poly.type
_entity_poly.pdbx_seq_one_letter_code
_entity_poly.pdbx_strand_id
1 'polypeptide(L)'
;MIPHGLTPASDERAAQVFGLALKTWQSKRRWESVPGLKLLNREGAARRLYAEEHLQAAKTNADLQAAGKPPLPMPPIPAAGHDLDLLDLEEARLSLPKDRQVTEKTWKSYAVGAKTSLPNPDHAEAGTNLWYRKTIQDWDNNRLRRGAELPSGQKWPGGRPAGFESEIRGKKKGAHTQAGQRRARVADLLAAHGRDLTAEQVQQDLNISLRQAERLLREAREHAAEQLLAERSDLGPAQARKEVGLFPRSEAEERAAQVNALLDEKGAALTAPQVAAMLGIGMRQADGTLRQVRLDRIRTQRAEKGRVTSQWIGDTFGVNSDVADRLLADSRTKAPAAGR
;
A
#
# COMPACT_ATOMS: atom_id res chain seq x y z
N MET A 1 1.43 -22.27 -26.15
CA MET A 1 0.35 -22.36 -27.14
C MET A 1 0.02 -23.82 -27.24
N ILE A 2 -1.24 -24.18 -27.04
CA ILE A 2 -1.70 -25.56 -27.19
C ILE A 2 -2.31 -25.68 -28.60
N PRO A 3 -1.66 -26.43 -29.51
CA PRO A 3 -2.17 -26.60 -30.86
C PRO A 3 -3.54 -27.27 -30.89
N HIS A 4 -4.34 -26.93 -31.90
CA HIS A 4 -5.60 -27.61 -32.15
C HIS A 4 -5.41 -29.13 -32.31
N GLY A 5 -6.32 -29.92 -31.72
CA GLY A 5 -6.29 -31.37 -31.75
C GLY A 5 -5.44 -32.03 -30.66
N LEU A 6 -4.82 -31.23 -29.78
CA LEU A 6 -4.13 -31.72 -28.58
C LEU A 6 -4.90 -31.34 -27.32
N THR A 7 -4.94 -32.26 -26.37
CA THR A 7 -5.64 -32.06 -25.10
C THR A 7 -4.67 -31.46 -24.08
N PRO A 8 -4.95 -30.26 -23.53
CA PRO A 8 -4.08 -29.68 -22.52
C PRO A 8 -4.18 -30.46 -21.21
N ALA A 9 -3.03 -30.81 -20.65
CA ALA A 9 -2.92 -31.53 -19.39
C ALA A 9 -2.04 -30.79 -18.39
N SER A 10 -2.51 -30.71 -17.15
CA SER A 10 -1.76 -30.14 -16.01
C SER A 10 -0.80 -31.13 -15.35
N ASP A 11 0.00 -30.65 -14.39
CA ASP A 11 0.87 -31.50 -13.55
C ASP A 11 0.08 -32.57 -12.76
N GLU A 12 -1.19 -32.31 -12.43
CA GLU A 12 -2.08 -33.29 -11.79
C GLU A 12 -2.41 -34.44 -12.72
N ARG A 13 -2.82 -34.13 -13.95
CA ARG A 13 -3.11 -35.13 -14.97
C ARG A 13 -1.85 -35.91 -15.36
N ALA A 14 -0.71 -35.23 -15.47
CA ALA A 14 0.58 -35.88 -15.70
C ALA A 14 0.94 -36.86 -14.57
N ALA A 15 0.84 -36.43 -13.31
CA ALA A 15 1.10 -37.31 -12.17
C ALA A 15 0.18 -38.56 -12.20
N GLN A 16 -1.10 -38.39 -12.55
CA GLN A 16 -2.06 -39.49 -12.69
C GLN A 16 -1.66 -40.48 -13.80
N VAL A 17 -1.28 -39.99 -14.99
CA VAL A 17 -0.84 -40.84 -16.12
C VAL A 17 0.38 -41.70 -15.73
N PHE A 18 1.30 -41.14 -14.95
CA PHE A 18 2.49 -41.85 -14.50
C PHE A 18 2.29 -42.66 -13.20
N GLY A 19 1.09 -42.63 -12.60
CA GLY A 19 0.79 -43.34 -11.35
C GLY A 19 1.59 -42.80 -10.14
N LEU A 20 1.89 -41.50 -10.14
CA LEU A 20 2.68 -40.83 -9.11
C LEU A 20 1.82 -39.85 -8.30
N ALA A 21 2.21 -39.62 -7.05
CA ALA A 21 1.68 -38.49 -6.30
C ALA A 21 2.11 -37.15 -6.94
N LEU A 22 1.22 -36.16 -6.99
CA LEU A 22 1.48 -34.81 -7.52
C LEU A 22 2.76 -34.20 -6.92
N LYS A 23 2.93 -34.30 -5.61
CA LYS A 23 4.12 -33.81 -4.91
C LYS A 23 5.40 -34.45 -5.45
N THR A 24 5.38 -35.74 -5.74
CA THR A 24 6.53 -36.48 -6.29
C THR A 24 6.84 -36.06 -7.72
N TRP A 25 5.79 -35.85 -8.54
CA TRP A 25 5.93 -35.31 -9.89
C TRP A 25 6.65 -33.94 -9.87
N GLN A 26 6.18 -33.03 -9.01
CA GLN A 26 6.70 -31.67 -8.87
C GLN A 26 8.11 -31.60 -8.28
N SER A 27 8.32 -32.22 -7.12
CA SER A 27 9.59 -32.14 -6.37
C SER A 27 10.77 -32.78 -7.11
N LYS A 28 10.53 -33.91 -7.78
CA LYS A 28 11.58 -34.61 -8.54
C LYS A 28 11.69 -34.15 -9.98
N ARG A 29 10.92 -33.12 -10.38
CA ARG A 29 10.90 -32.56 -11.74
C ARG A 29 10.79 -33.65 -12.80
N ARG A 30 9.83 -34.57 -12.62
CA ARG A 30 9.77 -35.79 -13.43
C ARG A 30 9.68 -35.52 -14.93
N TRP A 31 9.05 -34.42 -15.34
CA TRP A 31 8.98 -34.00 -16.74
C TRP A 31 10.35 -33.80 -17.40
N GLU A 32 11.41 -33.43 -16.67
CA GLU A 32 12.76 -33.26 -17.22
C GLU A 32 13.42 -34.60 -17.53
N SER A 33 13.02 -35.66 -16.83
CA SER A 33 13.58 -37.01 -17.01
C SER A 33 12.86 -37.85 -18.06
N VAL A 34 11.73 -37.35 -18.61
CA VAL A 34 10.93 -38.08 -19.59
C VAL A 34 11.39 -37.71 -21.02
N PRO A 35 11.98 -38.64 -21.78
CA PRO A 35 12.48 -38.34 -23.12
C PRO A 35 11.36 -37.90 -24.06
N GLY A 36 11.57 -36.78 -24.78
CA GLY A 36 10.63 -36.31 -25.81
C GLY A 36 9.37 -35.61 -25.31
N LEU A 37 9.16 -35.52 -23.99
CA LEU A 37 8.06 -34.74 -23.42
C LEU A 37 8.38 -33.25 -23.57
N LYS A 38 7.50 -32.50 -24.24
CA LYS A 38 7.64 -31.06 -24.43
C LYS A 38 6.53 -30.33 -23.68
N LEU A 39 6.90 -29.23 -23.02
CA LEU A 39 5.95 -28.28 -22.47
C LEU A 39 5.27 -27.52 -23.61
N LEU A 40 3.96 -27.36 -23.53
CA LEU A 40 3.17 -26.62 -24.52
C LEU A 40 3.14 -25.12 -24.23
N ASN A 41 3.29 -24.74 -22.97
CA ASN A 41 3.31 -23.36 -22.52
C ASN A 41 4.72 -22.75 -22.64
N ARG A 42 4.77 -21.42 -22.74
CA ARG A 42 6.03 -20.65 -22.81
C ARG A 42 6.93 -20.85 -21.59
N GLU A 43 8.22 -20.59 -21.79
CA GLU A 43 9.19 -20.52 -20.70
C GLU A 43 8.80 -19.42 -19.69
N GLY A 44 8.88 -19.74 -18.39
CA GLY A 44 8.49 -18.83 -17.31
C GLY A 44 6.98 -18.74 -17.02
N ALA A 45 6.13 -19.50 -17.71
CA ALA A 45 4.71 -19.61 -17.36
C ALA A 45 4.52 -20.18 -15.95
N ALA A 46 3.55 -19.63 -15.21
CA ALA A 46 3.34 -19.94 -13.79
C ALA A 46 2.91 -21.40 -13.54
N ARG A 47 2.24 -22.04 -14.50
CA ARG A 47 1.80 -23.43 -14.45
C ARG A 47 2.24 -24.15 -15.71
N ARG A 48 2.67 -25.42 -15.58
CA ARG A 48 3.11 -26.28 -16.68
C ARG A 48 1.93 -26.93 -17.37
N LEU A 49 1.93 -26.93 -18.70
CA LEU A 49 0.93 -27.59 -19.52
C LEU A 49 1.62 -28.51 -20.52
N TYR A 50 1.07 -29.71 -20.67
CA TYR A 50 1.54 -30.77 -21.57
C TYR A 50 0.42 -31.12 -22.55
N ALA A 51 0.78 -31.80 -23.65
CA ALA A 51 -0.21 -32.54 -24.43
C ALA A 51 -0.49 -33.87 -23.72
N GLU A 52 -1.75 -34.19 -23.46
CA GLU A 52 -2.14 -35.47 -22.85
C GLU A 52 -1.66 -36.65 -23.69
N GLU A 53 -1.74 -36.52 -25.00
CA GLU A 53 -1.29 -37.52 -25.98
C GLU A 53 0.22 -37.78 -25.86
N HIS A 54 1.01 -36.74 -25.57
CA HIS A 54 2.44 -36.89 -25.31
C HIS A 54 2.70 -37.55 -23.96
N LEU A 55 1.92 -37.24 -22.92
CA LEU A 55 2.06 -37.90 -21.62
C LEU A 55 1.77 -39.40 -21.72
N GLN A 56 0.71 -39.77 -22.45
CA GLN A 56 0.36 -41.17 -22.69
C GLN A 56 1.43 -41.88 -23.52
N ALA A 57 1.87 -41.30 -24.64
CA ALA A 57 2.94 -41.86 -25.47
C ALA A 57 4.25 -42.02 -24.69
N ALA A 58 4.59 -41.04 -23.85
CA ALA A 58 5.77 -41.11 -23.00
C ALA A 58 5.66 -42.21 -21.94
N LYS A 59 4.48 -42.42 -21.35
CA LYS A 59 4.25 -43.53 -20.43
C LYS A 59 4.37 -44.88 -21.13
N THR A 60 3.77 -45.03 -22.31
CA THR A 60 3.92 -46.23 -23.15
C THR A 60 5.37 -46.51 -23.49
N ASN A 61 6.14 -45.49 -23.85
CA ASN A 61 7.57 -45.63 -24.14
C ASN A 61 8.39 -46.02 -22.91
N ALA A 62 8.07 -45.49 -21.73
CA ALA A 62 8.71 -45.92 -20.49
C ALA A 62 8.46 -47.41 -20.19
N ASP A 63 7.23 -47.89 -20.44
CA ASP A 63 6.86 -49.29 -20.24
C ASP A 63 7.52 -50.21 -21.28
N LEU A 64 7.60 -49.77 -22.54
CA LEU A 64 8.32 -50.49 -23.60
C LEU A 64 9.82 -50.60 -23.27
N GLN A 65 10.44 -49.52 -22.81
CA GLN A 65 11.84 -49.50 -22.42
C GLN A 65 12.11 -50.43 -21.23
N ALA A 66 11.23 -50.44 -20.22
CA ALA A 66 11.31 -51.39 -19.10
C ALA A 66 11.16 -52.85 -19.56
N ALA A 67 10.40 -53.09 -20.63
CA ALA A 67 10.25 -54.40 -21.26
C ALA A 67 11.34 -54.72 -22.31
N GLY A 68 12.36 -53.88 -22.48
CA GLY A 68 13.45 -54.07 -23.45
C GLY A 68 13.03 -53.91 -24.92
N LYS A 69 11.91 -53.25 -25.20
CA LYS A 69 11.38 -52.98 -26.54
C LYS A 69 11.77 -51.57 -27.02
N PRO A 70 11.92 -51.36 -28.34
CA PRO A 70 12.20 -50.04 -28.88
C PRO A 70 11.04 -49.05 -28.62
N PRO A 71 11.32 -47.75 -28.43
CA PRO A 71 10.30 -46.74 -28.24
C PRO A 71 9.51 -46.49 -29.53
N LEU A 72 8.23 -46.15 -29.38
CA LEU A 72 7.38 -45.67 -30.46
C LEU A 72 7.61 -44.17 -30.70
N PRO A 73 7.43 -43.70 -31.94
CA PRO A 73 7.53 -42.27 -32.25
C PRO A 73 6.50 -41.47 -31.45
N MET A 74 6.93 -40.33 -30.92
CA MET A 74 6.03 -39.39 -30.23
C MET A 74 5.06 -38.77 -31.25
N PRO A 75 3.81 -38.49 -30.87
CA PRO A 75 2.89 -37.78 -31.73
C PRO A 75 3.47 -36.41 -32.14
N PRO A 76 3.26 -35.96 -33.38
CA PRO A 76 3.77 -34.67 -33.83
C PRO A 76 2.97 -33.53 -33.18
N ILE A 77 3.67 -32.49 -32.73
CA ILE A 77 3.04 -31.24 -32.31
C ILE A 77 2.89 -30.36 -33.56
N PRO A 78 1.66 -30.00 -33.97
CA PRO A 78 1.47 -29.10 -35.10
C PRO A 78 2.17 -27.76 -34.86
N ALA A 79 3.03 -27.34 -35.80
CA ALA A 79 3.82 -26.11 -35.68
C ALA A 79 3.12 -24.87 -36.26
N ALA A 80 2.12 -25.06 -37.11
CA ALA A 80 1.38 -23.96 -37.72
C ALA A 80 0.33 -23.42 -36.75
N GLY A 81 0.23 -22.09 -36.67
CA GLY A 81 -0.82 -21.44 -35.88
C GLY A 81 -2.20 -21.70 -36.48
N HIS A 82 -3.08 -22.35 -35.74
CA HIS A 82 -4.46 -22.62 -36.10
C HIS A 82 -5.42 -21.70 -35.34
N ASP A 83 -6.57 -21.40 -35.93
CA ASP A 83 -7.63 -20.58 -35.33
C ASP A 83 -8.17 -21.16 -34.03
N LEU A 84 -8.16 -22.48 -33.93
CA LEU A 84 -8.60 -23.25 -32.76
C LEU A 84 -7.43 -23.64 -31.83
N ASP A 85 -6.27 -23.01 -31.97
CA ASP A 85 -5.21 -23.12 -30.95
C ASP A 85 -5.68 -22.48 -29.65
N LEU A 86 -5.45 -23.15 -28.52
CA LEU A 86 -5.68 -22.59 -27.20
C LEU A 86 -4.44 -21.79 -26.76
N LEU A 87 -4.67 -20.54 -26.39
CA LEU A 87 -3.66 -19.56 -26.00
C LEU A 87 -3.80 -19.22 -24.53
N ASP A 88 -2.67 -19.15 -23.81
CA ASP A 88 -2.66 -18.51 -22.50
C ASP A 88 -2.86 -17.00 -22.60
N LEU A 89 -2.99 -16.32 -21.46
CA LEU A 89 -3.25 -14.88 -21.43
C LEU A 89 -2.19 -14.07 -22.21
N GLU A 90 -0.91 -14.41 -22.11
CA GLU A 90 0.13 -13.65 -22.81
C GLU A 90 0.24 -14.04 -24.28
N GLU A 91 0.06 -15.30 -24.61
CA GLU A 91 0.00 -15.81 -25.98
C GLU A 91 -1.18 -15.21 -26.74
N ALA A 92 -2.32 -15.02 -26.07
CA ALA A 92 -3.48 -14.29 -26.59
C ALA A 92 -3.14 -12.83 -26.90
N ARG A 93 -2.30 -12.18 -26.09
CA ARG A 93 -1.82 -10.81 -26.38
C ARG A 93 -0.91 -10.80 -27.61
N LEU A 94 0.00 -11.77 -27.68
CA LEU A 94 1.02 -11.87 -28.73
C LEU A 94 0.45 -12.34 -30.06
N SER A 95 -0.70 -13.00 -30.07
CA SER A 95 -1.39 -13.42 -31.29
C SER A 95 -2.03 -12.26 -32.06
N LEU A 96 -2.18 -11.10 -31.42
CA LEU A 96 -2.67 -9.88 -32.06
C LEU A 96 -1.58 -9.22 -32.94
N PRO A 97 -1.96 -8.55 -34.04
CA PRO A 97 -1.04 -7.73 -34.83
C PRO A 97 -0.27 -6.72 -33.96
N LYS A 98 1.03 -6.50 -34.22
CA LYS A 98 1.91 -5.68 -33.36
C LYS A 98 1.39 -4.27 -33.09
N ASP A 99 0.74 -3.66 -34.08
CA ASP A 99 0.07 -2.36 -34.01
C ASP A 99 -1.16 -2.34 -33.07
N ARG A 100 -1.74 -3.50 -32.78
CA ARG A 100 -2.93 -3.69 -31.94
C ARG A 100 -2.62 -4.31 -30.57
N GLN A 101 -1.37 -4.70 -30.34
CA GLN A 101 -0.92 -5.23 -29.06
C GLN A 101 -0.91 -4.13 -28.01
N VAL A 102 -1.78 -4.26 -27.01
CA VAL A 102 -1.71 -3.39 -25.83
C VAL A 102 -0.56 -3.81 -24.92
N THR A 103 -0.19 -2.92 -23.99
CA THR A 103 0.80 -3.26 -22.95
C THR A 103 0.33 -4.45 -22.12
N GLU A 104 1.26 -5.22 -21.58
CA GLU A 104 0.97 -6.38 -20.72
C GLU A 104 0.08 -5.99 -19.52
N LYS A 105 0.35 -4.83 -18.90
CA LYS A 105 -0.46 -4.31 -17.78
C LYS A 105 -1.90 -4.04 -18.19
N THR A 106 -2.11 -3.40 -19.35
CA THR A 106 -3.45 -3.16 -19.90
C THR A 106 -4.16 -4.48 -20.22
N TRP A 107 -3.43 -5.44 -20.80
CA TRP A 107 -3.97 -6.75 -21.13
C TRP A 107 -4.43 -7.53 -19.89
N LYS A 108 -3.61 -7.55 -18.84
CA LYS A 108 -3.98 -8.12 -17.53
C LYS A 108 -5.20 -7.45 -16.93
N SER A 109 -5.38 -6.15 -17.14
CA SER A 109 -6.59 -5.45 -16.69
C SER A 109 -7.86 -5.87 -17.44
N TYR A 110 -7.76 -6.31 -18.69
CA TYR A 110 -8.91 -6.82 -19.46
C TYR A 110 -9.37 -8.20 -18.97
N ALA A 111 -8.48 -8.99 -18.38
CA ALA A 111 -8.86 -10.28 -17.80
C ALA A 111 -9.75 -10.15 -16.54
N VAL A 112 -9.76 -8.98 -15.88
CA VAL A 112 -10.47 -8.75 -14.60
C VAL A 112 -11.44 -7.56 -14.65
N GLY A 113 -11.37 -6.73 -15.69
CA GLY A 113 -12.06 -5.44 -15.74
C GLY A 113 -13.48 -5.49 -16.29
N ALA A 114 -14.38 -4.65 -15.77
CA ALA A 114 -15.79 -4.62 -16.16
C ALA A 114 -16.14 -3.75 -17.40
N LYS A 115 -15.22 -2.90 -17.87
CA LYS A 115 -15.47 -1.96 -19.00
C LYS A 115 -15.00 -2.48 -20.35
N THR A 116 -13.87 -3.17 -20.35
CA THR A 116 -13.31 -3.85 -21.51
C THR A 116 -12.80 -5.16 -20.96
N SER A 117 -13.67 -6.16 -20.96
CA SER A 117 -13.35 -7.50 -20.52
C SER A 117 -12.90 -8.33 -21.72
N LEU A 118 -11.94 -9.22 -21.49
CA LEU A 118 -11.73 -10.36 -22.39
C LEU A 118 -13.01 -11.20 -22.46
N PRO A 119 -13.19 -11.97 -23.55
CA PRO A 119 -14.26 -12.96 -23.60
C PRO A 119 -14.03 -13.99 -22.48
N ASN A 120 -15.09 -14.71 -22.11
CA ASN A 120 -14.95 -15.84 -21.22
C ASN A 120 -13.93 -16.84 -21.80
N PRO A 121 -13.10 -17.47 -20.95
CA PRO A 121 -12.16 -18.48 -21.43
C PRO A 121 -12.90 -19.64 -22.08
N ASP A 122 -12.40 -20.10 -23.21
CA ASP A 122 -12.94 -21.25 -23.94
C ASP A 122 -12.60 -22.57 -23.21
N HIS A 123 -11.48 -22.59 -22.50
CA HIS A 123 -11.07 -23.70 -21.66
C HIS A 123 -10.39 -23.18 -20.39
N ALA A 124 -10.60 -23.84 -19.25
CA ALA A 124 -9.80 -23.64 -18.06
C ALA A 124 -9.12 -24.96 -17.69
N GLU A 125 -7.79 -24.99 -17.61
CA GLU A 125 -7.02 -26.18 -17.20
C GLU A 125 -6.16 -25.84 -15.99
N ALA A 126 -6.41 -26.54 -14.88
CA ALA A 126 -5.79 -26.28 -13.58
C ALA A 126 -5.68 -24.77 -13.30
N GLY A 127 -6.79 -24.03 -13.32
CA GLY A 127 -6.82 -22.59 -13.03
C GLY A 127 -6.11 -21.67 -14.03
N THR A 128 -5.64 -22.21 -15.16
CA THR A 128 -5.14 -21.43 -16.30
C THR A 128 -6.28 -21.20 -17.27
N ASN A 129 -6.66 -19.94 -17.47
CA ASN A 129 -7.64 -19.56 -18.48
C ASN A 129 -6.97 -19.60 -19.86
N LEU A 130 -7.62 -20.29 -20.80
CA LEU A 130 -7.18 -20.48 -22.17
C LEU A 130 -8.27 -20.00 -23.11
N TRP A 131 -7.87 -19.35 -24.20
CA TRP A 131 -8.77 -18.86 -25.23
C TRP A 131 -8.35 -19.39 -26.59
N TYR A 132 -9.32 -19.69 -27.45
CA TYR A 132 -9.00 -19.95 -28.85
C TYR A 132 -8.41 -18.69 -29.48
N ARG A 133 -7.42 -18.87 -30.35
CA ARG A 133 -6.84 -17.80 -31.16
C ARG A 133 -7.94 -16.99 -31.87
N LYS A 134 -8.90 -17.69 -32.47
CA LYS A 134 -10.06 -17.10 -33.13
C LYS A 134 -10.90 -16.26 -32.19
N THR A 135 -11.22 -16.76 -31.00
CA THR A 135 -12.01 -16.02 -29.99
C THR A 135 -11.35 -14.68 -29.64
N ILE A 136 -10.02 -14.67 -29.49
CA ILE A 136 -9.25 -13.44 -29.20
C ILE A 136 -9.21 -12.50 -30.40
N GLN A 137 -9.04 -13.02 -31.61
CA GLN A 137 -9.04 -12.21 -32.83
C GLN A 137 -10.42 -11.62 -33.13
N ASP A 138 -11.48 -12.41 -32.99
CA ASP A 138 -12.87 -11.97 -33.13
C ASP A 138 -13.19 -10.90 -32.07
N TRP A 139 -12.73 -11.08 -30.84
CA TRP A 139 -12.86 -10.06 -29.81
C TRP A 139 -12.06 -8.79 -30.16
N ASP A 140 -10.83 -8.87 -30.68
CA ASP A 140 -10.06 -7.67 -31.09
C ASP A 140 -10.71 -6.94 -32.25
N ASN A 141 -11.33 -7.67 -33.18
CA ASN A 141 -12.03 -7.10 -34.31
C ASN A 141 -13.33 -6.41 -33.87
N ASN A 142 -14.03 -6.96 -32.88
CA ASN A 142 -15.32 -6.45 -32.40
C ASN A 142 -15.22 -5.51 -31.19
N ARG A 143 -14.08 -5.43 -30.50
CA ARG A 143 -13.94 -4.52 -29.35
C ARG A 143 -14.04 -3.08 -29.84
N LEU A 144 -14.88 -2.30 -29.15
CA LEU A 144 -15.04 -0.88 -29.39
C LEU A 144 -13.69 -0.20 -29.18
N ARG A 145 -13.01 0.12 -30.28
CA ARG A 145 -11.71 0.81 -30.23
C ARG A 145 -11.94 2.22 -29.73
N ARG A 146 -10.99 2.72 -28.95
CA ARG A 146 -10.96 4.12 -28.56
C ARG A 146 -10.63 4.94 -29.82
N GLY A 147 -11.66 5.50 -30.47
CA GLY A 147 -11.53 6.37 -31.64
C GLY A 147 -11.69 5.73 -33.03
N ALA A 148 -12.23 4.50 -33.15
CA ALA A 148 -12.61 3.98 -34.47
C ALA A 148 -14.00 4.46 -34.90
N GLU A 149 -14.11 4.90 -36.16
CA GLU A 149 -15.38 5.18 -36.82
C GLU A 149 -16.14 3.87 -37.05
N LEU A 150 -17.45 3.89 -36.75
CA LEU A 150 -18.34 2.74 -36.98
C LEU A 150 -18.58 2.55 -38.49
N PRO A 151 -18.75 1.31 -38.98
CA PRO A 151 -19.21 1.06 -40.34
C PRO A 151 -20.58 1.70 -40.58
N SER A 152 -20.65 2.55 -41.61
CA SER A 152 -21.83 3.21 -42.19
C SER A 152 -23.11 3.26 -41.34
N GLY A 153 -23.33 4.40 -40.68
CA GLY A 153 -24.68 4.90 -40.39
C GLY A 153 -25.32 4.48 -39.07
N GLN A 154 -24.75 3.56 -38.30
CA GLN A 154 -25.23 3.30 -36.93
C GLN A 154 -24.62 4.29 -35.93
N LYS A 155 -25.46 5.18 -35.37
CA LYS A 155 -25.10 5.98 -34.19
C LYS A 155 -24.88 5.05 -32.99
N TRP A 156 -23.79 5.26 -32.26
CA TRP A 156 -23.52 4.64 -30.96
C TRP A 156 -24.78 4.58 -30.07
N PRO A 157 -25.20 3.41 -29.54
CA PRO A 157 -26.29 3.33 -28.55
C PRO A 157 -25.87 3.82 -27.14
N GLY A 158 -24.65 4.35 -27.01
CA GLY A 158 -24.15 5.04 -25.82
C GLY A 158 -23.36 6.31 -26.16
N GLY A 159 -23.53 6.83 -27.37
CA GLY A 159 -22.91 8.08 -27.79
C GLY A 159 -23.60 9.22 -27.07
N ARG A 160 -22.83 9.98 -26.28
CA ARG A 160 -23.31 11.24 -25.70
C ARG A 160 -23.94 12.06 -26.83
N PRO A 161 -25.20 12.52 -26.71
CA PRO A 161 -25.87 13.24 -27.78
C PRO A 161 -24.98 14.41 -28.24
N ALA A 162 -24.96 14.62 -29.56
CA ALA A 162 -24.32 15.77 -30.19
C ALA A 162 -24.73 17.02 -29.40
N GLY A 163 -23.72 17.80 -29.01
CA GLY A 163 -23.83 18.78 -27.95
C GLY A 163 -25.07 19.65 -28.09
N PHE A 164 -25.93 19.57 -27.08
CA PHE A 164 -26.52 20.79 -26.59
C PHE A 164 -25.33 21.63 -26.12
N GLU A 165 -25.11 22.80 -26.72
CA GLU A 165 -24.27 23.85 -26.18
C GLU A 165 -24.86 24.28 -24.84
N SER A 166 -24.72 23.45 -23.82
CA SER A 166 -24.78 23.89 -22.45
C SER A 166 -23.36 24.30 -22.11
N GLU A 167 -23.15 25.58 -21.86
CA GLU A 167 -21.94 26.27 -21.38
C GLU A 167 -21.33 25.70 -20.08
N ILE A 168 -21.70 24.49 -19.65
CA ILE A 168 -21.42 23.90 -18.34
C ILE A 168 -20.38 22.76 -18.42
N ARG A 169 -19.47 22.79 -19.40
CA ARG A 169 -18.25 21.94 -19.36
C ARG A 169 -16.98 22.78 -19.38
N GLY A 170 -16.86 23.58 -18.32
CA GLY A 170 -15.55 23.89 -17.76
C GLY A 170 -14.79 22.59 -17.49
N LYS A 171 -13.57 22.54 -18.03
CA LYS A 171 -12.50 21.54 -17.82
C LYS A 171 -12.59 20.82 -16.47
N LYS A 172 -12.27 19.51 -16.44
CA LYS A 172 -11.94 18.73 -15.23
C LYS A 172 -10.67 19.27 -14.53
N LYS A 173 -10.73 20.50 -14.02
CA LYS A 173 -9.77 21.10 -13.09
C LYS A 173 -10.12 20.72 -11.63
N GLY A 174 -11.38 20.38 -11.34
CA GLY A 174 -11.93 20.18 -9.99
C GLY A 174 -11.36 19.05 -9.12
N ALA A 175 -11.03 17.88 -9.69
CA ALA A 175 -10.63 16.72 -8.86
C ALA A 175 -9.18 16.83 -8.36
N HIS A 176 -8.27 17.32 -9.20
CA HIS A 176 -6.90 17.63 -8.78
C HIS A 176 -6.87 18.86 -7.85
N THR A 177 -7.76 19.84 -8.06
CA THR A 177 -7.90 20.96 -7.12
C THR A 177 -8.47 20.52 -5.79
N GLN A 178 -9.42 19.57 -5.74
CA GLN A 178 -9.99 19.12 -4.46
C GLN A 178 -8.96 18.34 -3.62
N ALA A 179 -8.16 17.48 -4.25
CA ALA A 179 -7.07 16.79 -3.54
C ALA A 179 -5.99 17.78 -3.07
N GLY A 180 -5.64 18.78 -3.89
CA GLY A 180 -4.74 19.87 -3.49
C GLY A 180 -5.30 20.73 -2.35
N GLN A 181 -6.58 21.10 -2.42
CA GLN A 181 -7.29 21.85 -1.39
C GLN A 181 -7.35 21.08 -0.07
N ARG A 182 -7.58 19.77 -0.11
CA ARG A 182 -7.52 18.93 1.10
C ARG A 182 -6.13 18.95 1.72
N ARG A 183 -5.07 18.81 0.92
CA ARG A 183 -3.69 18.89 1.45
C ARG A 183 -3.38 20.27 2.04
N ALA A 184 -3.73 21.34 1.33
CA ALA A 184 -3.58 22.70 1.82
C ALA A 184 -4.34 22.91 3.14
N ARG A 185 -5.60 22.45 3.21
CA ARG A 185 -6.42 22.53 4.42
C ARG A 185 -5.83 21.74 5.59
N VAL A 186 -5.29 20.54 5.37
CA VAL A 186 -4.58 19.80 6.45
C VAL A 186 -3.32 20.54 6.88
N ALA A 187 -2.57 21.17 5.97
CA ALA A 187 -1.42 21.99 6.32
C ALA A 187 -1.83 23.21 7.16
N ASP A 188 -2.95 23.89 6.81
CA ASP A 188 -3.50 25.01 7.58
C ASP A 188 -3.92 24.55 8.99
N LEU A 189 -4.61 23.41 9.09
CA LEU A 189 -4.98 22.81 10.38
C LEU A 189 -3.73 22.44 11.20
N LEU A 190 -2.70 21.91 10.55
CA LEU A 190 -1.46 21.53 11.23
C LEU A 190 -0.70 22.78 11.71
N ALA A 191 -0.72 23.87 10.96
CA ALA A 191 -0.16 25.15 11.41
C ALA A 191 -0.95 25.75 12.59
N ALA A 192 -2.27 25.60 12.61
CA ALA A 192 -3.13 26.13 13.66
C ALA A 192 -3.09 25.32 14.97
N HIS A 193 -3.12 23.99 14.86
CA HIS A 193 -3.20 23.08 16.01
C HIS A 193 -1.84 22.45 16.37
N GLY A 194 -0.82 22.63 15.54
CA GLY A 194 0.50 22.07 15.74
C GLY A 194 0.49 20.55 15.89
N ARG A 195 1.32 20.05 16.81
CA ARG A 195 1.46 18.62 17.11
C ARG A 195 0.16 17.97 17.61
N ASP A 196 -0.75 18.73 18.19
CA ASP A 196 -1.96 18.21 18.85
C ASP A 196 -3.10 17.89 17.86
N LEU A 197 -2.95 18.22 16.57
CA LEU A 197 -3.91 17.86 15.54
C LEU A 197 -4.09 16.33 15.45
N THR A 198 -5.30 15.83 15.67
CA THR A 198 -5.60 14.40 15.59
C THR A 198 -6.18 14.00 14.23
N ALA A 199 -6.11 12.71 13.89
CA ALA A 199 -6.69 12.20 12.64
C ALA A 199 -8.21 12.32 12.64
N GLU A 200 -8.87 12.22 13.79
CA GLU A 200 -10.31 12.40 13.97
C GLU A 200 -10.74 13.84 13.68
N GLN A 201 -9.95 14.83 14.12
CA GLN A 201 -10.20 16.24 13.82
C GLN A 201 -10.11 16.50 12.31
N VAL A 202 -9.09 15.95 11.64
CA VAL A 202 -8.94 16.04 10.17
C VAL A 202 -10.08 15.32 9.46
N GLN A 203 -10.51 14.16 9.99
CA GLN A 203 -11.63 13.40 9.45
C GLN A 203 -12.93 14.22 9.48
N GLN A 204 -13.21 14.87 10.61
CA GLN A 204 -14.39 15.69 10.81
C GLN A 204 -14.37 16.95 9.94
N ASP A 205 -13.26 17.68 9.88
CA ASP A 205 -13.14 18.92 9.07
C ASP A 205 -13.29 18.64 7.57
N LEU A 206 -12.70 17.56 7.06
CA LEU A 206 -12.69 17.25 5.63
C LEU A 206 -13.79 16.28 5.16
N ASN A 207 -14.56 15.73 6.10
CA ASN A 207 -15.57 14.69 5.86
C ASN A 207 -15.03 13.54 4.98
N ILE A 208 -13.91 12.93 5.42
CA ILE A 208 -13.22 11.82 4.75
C ILE A 208 -13.19 10.58 5.65
N SER A 209 -12.66 9.45 5.15
CA SER A 209 -12.42 8.28 6.00
C SER A 209 -11.24 8.51 6.95
N LEU A 210 -11.27 7.92 8.14
CA LEU A 210 -10.19 8.02 9.13
C LEU A 210 -8.83 7.63 8.53
N ARG A 211 -8.77 6.51 7.80
CA ARG A 211 -7.56 6.06 7.11
C ARG A 211 -7.01 7.09 6.12
N GLN A 212 -7.89 7.84 5.44
CA GLN A 212 -7.46 8.89 4.54
C GLN A 212 -6.98 10.12 5.31
N ALA A 213 -7.62 10.46 6.43
CA ALA A 213 -7.21 11.53 7.32
C ALA A 213 -5.82 11.25 7.94
N GLU A 214 -5.57 10.05 8.45
CA GLU A 214 -4.27 9.60 8.94
C GLU A 214 -3.17 9.76 7.88
N ARG A 215 -3.45 9.31 6.65
CA ARG A 215 -2.49 9.42 5.54
C ARG A 215 -2.17 10.89 5.23
N LEU A 216 -3.19 11.73 5.11
CA LEU A 216 -2.99 13.16 4.79
C LEU A 216 -2.29 13.91 5.92
N LEU A 217 -2.64 13.63 7.18
CA LEU A 217 -1.99 14.21 8.34
C LEU A 217 -0.52 13.82 8.42
N ARG A 218 -0.20 12.55 8.15
CA ARG A 218 1.19 12.08 8.08
C ARG A 218 1.96 12.77 6.95
N GLU A 219 1.41 12.83 5.74
CA GLU A 219 2.02 13.55 4.61
C GLU A 219 2.30 15.02 4.98
N ALA A 220 1.35 15.70 5.62
CA ALA A 220 1.51 17.09 6.05
C ALA A 220 2.61 17.25 7.12
N ARG A 221 2.69 16.32 8.09
CA ARG A 221 3.75 16.34 9.11
C ARG A 221 5.14 16.07 8.52
N GLU A 222 5.27 15.14 7.58
CA GLU A 222 6.53 14.89 6.87
C GLU A 222 7.02 16.17 6.16
N HIS A 223 6.12 16.83 5.43
CA HIS A 223 6.44 18.10 4.76
C HIS A 223 6.80 19.22 5.75
N ALA A 224 6.07 19.35 6.87
CA ALA A 224 6.37 20.33 7.90
C ALA A 224 7.73 20.07 8.58
N ALA A 225 8.12 18.81 8.78
CA ALA A 225 9.44 18.47 9.34
C ALA A 225 10.57 18.84 8.37
N GLU A 226 10.37 18.63 7.06
CA GLU A 226 11.34 19.05 6.04
C GLU A 226 11.50 20.58 6.01
N GLN A 227 10.40 21.33 6.13
CA GLN A 227 10.43 22.79 6.23
C GLN A 227 11.17 23.25 7.48
N LEU A 228 10.90 22.66 8.65
CA LEU A 228 11.62 22.99 9.89
C LEU A 228 13.12 22.73 9.78
N LEU A 229 13.53 21.64 9.12
CA LEU A 229 14.96 21.36 8.90
C LEU A 229 15.62 22.36 7.95
N ALA A 230 14.87 22.89 6.98
CA ALA A 230 15.37 23.93 6.08
C ALA A 230 15.49 25.30 6.79
N GLU A 231 14.59 25.60 7.73
CA GLU A 231 14.58 26.88 8.48
C GLU A 231 15.55 26.87 9.67
N ARG A 232 15.73 25.72 10.33
CA ARG A 232 16.49 25.57 11.57
C ARG A 232 17.63 24.57 11.39
N SER A 233 18.81 25.09 11.05
CA SER A 233 20.03 24.29 10.90
C SER A 233 20.57 23.70 12.21
N ASP A 234 20.03 24.13 13.36
CA ASP A 234 20.36 23.62 14.70
C ASP A 234 19.60 22.32 15.06
N LEU A 235 18.53 22.00 14.33
CA LEU A 235 17.69 20.83 14.61
C LEU A 235 18.17 19.58 13.87
N GLY A 236 18.29 18.47 14.59
CA GLY A 236 18.48 17.16 13.96
C GLY A 236 17.19 16.62 13.32
N PRO A 237 17.27 15.75 12.30
CA PRO A 237 16.09 15.16 11.64
C PRO A 237 15.10 14.47 12.58
N ALA A 238 15.60 13.81 13.63
CA ALA A 238 14.76 13.17 14.64
C ALA A 238 13.99 14.18 15.51
N GLN A 239 14.59 15.33 15.81
CA GLN A 239 13.97 16.39 16.59
C GLN A 239 12.88 17.09 15.80
N ALA A 240 13.14 17.46 14.54
CA ALA A 240 12.13 18.07 13.67
C ALA A 240 10.90 17.17 13.49
N ARG A 241 11.10 15.87 13.27
CA ARG A 241 10.00 14.89 13.20
C ARG A 241 9.22 14.76 14.51
N LYS A 242 9.91 14.85 15.64
CA LYS A 242 9.26 14.83 16.96
C LYS A 242 8.43 16.09 17.21
N GLU A 243 8.92 17.26 16.79
CA GLU A 243 8.22 18.54 16.93
C GLU A 243 6.90 18.57 16.16
N VAL A 244 6.86 18.04 14.94
CA VAL A 244 5.62 17.99 14.13
C VAL A 244 4.67 16.85 14.50
N GLY A 245 5.05 15.95 15.41
CA GLY A 245 4.20 14.84 15.84
C GLY A 245 4.20 13.62 14.91
N LEU A 246 5.30 13.34 14.21
CA LEU A 246 5.45 12.06 13.48
C LEU A 246 5.61 10.87 14.41
N PHE A 247 6.10 11.11 15.63
CA PHE A 247 6.22 10.10 16.66
C PHE A 247 5.20 10.34 17.79
N PRO A 248 4.58 9.27 18.32
CA PRO A 248 3.74 9.38 19.49
C PRO A 248 4.53 10.00 20.64
N ARG A 249 3.84 10.73 21.53
CA ARG A 249 4.46 11.19 22.77
C ARG A 249 4.88 9.95 23.56
N SER A 250 6.03 10.02 24.21
CA SER A 250 6.33 9.03 25.24
C SER A 250 5.32 9.20 26.39
N GLU A 251 5.02 8.14 27.13
CA GLU A 251 4.12 8.25 28.29
C GLU A 251 4.54 9.34 29.27
N ALA A 252 5.86 9.59 29.40
CA ALA A 252 6.39 10.67 30.22
C ALA A 252 6.05 12.06 29.66
N GLU A 253 6.10 12.25 28.33
CA GLU A 253 5.69 13.49 27.67
C GLU A 253 4.18 13.72 27.79
N GLU A 254 3.36 12.67 27.65
CA GLU A 254 1.91 12.77 27.84
C GLU A 254 1.56 13.17 29.27
N ARG A 255 2.20 12.53 30.26
CA ARG A 255 2.02 12.89 31.67
C ARG A 255 2.46 14.32 31.95
N ALA A 256 3.59 14.75 31.41
CA ALA A 256 4.05 16.13 31.58
C ALA A 256 3.07 17.15 30.96
N ALA A 257 2.49 16.83 29.80
CA ALA A 257 1.46 17.65 29.17
C ALA A 257 0.17 17.70 30.01
N GLN A 258 -0.29 16.56 30.54
CA GLN A 258 -1.44 16.49 31.43
C GLN A 258 -1.23 17.30 32.72
N VAL A 259 -0.04 17.21 33.33
CA VAL A 259 0.29 18.01 34.52
C VAL A 259 0.36 19.51 34.20
N ASN A 260 0.86 19.89 33.03
CA ASN A 260 0.82 21.27 32.56
C ASN A 260 -0.62 21.78 32.43
N ALA A 261 -1.50 21.02 31.78
CA ALA A 261 -2.92 21.38 31.66
C ALA A 261 -3.59 21.52 33.03
N LEU A 262 -3.29 20.62 33.97
CA LEU A 262 -3.80 20.70 35.35
C LEU A 262 -3.29 21.93 36.11
N LEU A 263 -2.05 22.36 35.86
CA LEU A 263 -1.51 23.61 36.42
C LEU A 263 -2.20 24.85 35.84
N ASP A 264 -2.57 24.81 34.56
CA ASP A 264 -3.30 25.92 33.91
C ASP A 264 -4.75 25.99 34.38
N GLU A 265 -5.40 24.85 34.60
CA GLU A 265 -6.80 24.77 35.04
C GLU A 265 -6.97 25.02 36.55
N LYS A 266 -6.17 24.36 37.39
CA LYS A 266 -6.31 24.40 38.87
C LYS A 266 -5.39 25.42 39.54
N GLY A 267 -4.53 26.05 38.75
CA GLY A 267 -3.61 27.09 39.18
C GLY A 267 -2.34 26.60 39.86
N ALA A 268 -1.53 27.59 40.23
CA ALA A 268 -0.20 27.51 40.82
C ALA A 268 -0.01 26.44 41.91
N ALA A 269 -0.97 26.32 42.82
CA ALA A 269 -0.86 25.58 44.08
C ALA A 269 -1.04 24.05 43.96
N LEU A 270 -0.98 23.51 42.75
CA LEU A 270 -1.14 22.08 42.53
C LEU A 270 -0.08 21.27 43.28
N THR A 271 -0.51 20.29 44.08
CA THR A 271 0.39 19.47 44.90
C THR A 271 0.59 18.08 44.30
N ALA A 272 1.72 17.43 44.60
CA ALA A 272 2.01 16.07 44.11
C ALA A 272 0.93 15.04 44.49
N PRO A 273 0.33 15.04 45.70
CA PRO A 273 -0.81 14.18 46.02
C PRO A 273 -2.03 14.40 45.12
N GLN A 274 -2.35 15.65 44.79
CA GLN A 274 -3.46 15.96 43.89
C GLN A 274 -3.19 15.46 42.47
N VAL A 275 -1.96 15.64 41.98
CA VAL A 275 -1.54 15.10 40.66
C VAL A 275 -1.64 13.56 40.65
N ALA A 276 -1.13 12.90 41.69
CA ALA A 276 -1.19 11.45 41.82
C ALA A 276 -2.64 10.92 41.79
N ALA A 277 -3.54 11.57 42.53
CA ALA A 277 -4.94 11.20 42.58
C ALA A 277 -5.67 11.44 41.25
N MET A 278 -5.42 12.56 40.57
CA MET A 278 -6.09 12.89 39.31
C MET A 278 -5.61 12.06 38.12
N LEU A 279 -4.33 11.71 38.08
CA LEU A 279 -3.74 10.95 36.98
C LEU A 279 -3.65 9.44 37.26
N GLY A 280 -3.99 9.00 38.47
CA GLY A 280 -3.90 7.59 38.87
C GLY A 280 -2.46 7.05 38.88
N ILE A 281 -1.48 7.89 39.18
CA ILE A 281 -0.05 7.53 39.15
C ILE A 281 0.56 7.48 40.54
N GLY A 282 1.70 6.79 40.68
CA GLY A 282 2.41 6.70 41.96
C GLY A 282 2.97 8.05 42.43
N MET A 283 2.98 8.28 43.74
CA MET A 283 3.43 9.55 44.35
C MET A 283 4.80 10.03 43.89
N ARG A 284 5.78 9.13 43.75
CA ARG A 284 7.12 9.48 43.26
C ARG A 284 7.11 9.97 41.80
N GLN A 285 6.25 9.38 40.96
CA GLN A 285 6.11 9.76 39.56
C GLN A 285 5.38 11.11 39.44
N ALA A 286 4.33 11.32 40.25
CA ALA A 286 3.62 12.60 40.30
C ALA A 286 4.54 13.74 40.74
N ASP A 287 5.32 13.53 41.81
CA ASP A 287 6.26 14.53 42.32
C ASP A 287 7.36 14.85 41.30
N GLY A 288 7.98 13.83 40.71
CA GLY A 288 9.01 14.00 39.69
C GLY A 288 8.49 14.74 38.44
N THR A 289 7.29 14.39 37.96
CA THR A 289 6.69 15.03 36.78
C THR A 289 6.30 16.48 37.06
N LEU A 290 5.68 16.75 38.22
CA LEU A 290 5.31 18.11 38.62
C LEU A 290 6.54 19.01 38.80
N ARG A 291 7.60 18.50 39.45
CA ARG A 291 8.87 19.22 39.59
C ARG A 291 9.47 19.53 38.22
N GLN A 292 9.52 18.56 37.31
CA GLN A 292 10.08 18.74 35.97
C GLN A 292 9.30 19.81 35.18
N VAL A 293 7.97 19.74 35.19
CA VAL A 293 7.10 20.72 34.53
C VAL A 293 7.31 22.14 35.08
N ARG A 294 7.43 22.30 36.41
CA ARG A 294 7.73 23.60 37.03
C ARG A 294 9.10 24.14 36.60
N LEU A 295 10.13 23.29 36.58
CA LEU A 295 11.47 23.66 36.12
C LEU A 295 11.46 24.14 34.66
N ASP A 296 10.70 23.47 33.80
CA ASP A 296 10.61 23.85 32.38
C ASP A 296 9.87 25.18 32.20
N ARG A 297 8.82 25.47 32.98
CA ARG A 297 8.19 26.80 33.02
C ARG A 297 9.13 27.89 33.51
N ILE A 298 9.92 27.63 34.56
CA ILE A 298 10.92 28.57 35.09
C ILE A 298 11.97 28.90 34.02
N ARG A 299 12.47 27.87 33.32
CA ARG A 299 13.46 28.05 32.25
C ARG A 299 12.91 28.86 31.08
N THR A 300 11.67 28.60 30.68
CA THR A 300 10.97 29.33 29.62
C THR A 300 10.80 30.81 30.00
N GLN A 301 10.27 31.08 31.19
CA GLN A 301 10.14 32.45 31.72
C GLN A 301 11.49 33.17 31.79
N ARG A 302 12.56 32.47 32.16
CA ARG A 302 13.91 33.05 32.20
C ARG A 302 14.44 33.38 30.80
N ALA A 303 14.16 32.54 29.82
CA ALA A 303 14.53 32.80 28.43
C ALA A 303 13.77 34.00 27.85
N GLU A 304 12.49 34.15 28.18
CA GLU A 304 11.63 35.23 27.67
C GLU A 304 11.82 36.57 28.39
N LYS A 305 11.88 36.56 29.73
CA LYS A 305 11.85 37.78 30.56
C LYS A 305 13.17 38.06 31.30
N GLY A 306 14.19 37.22 31.11
CA GLY A 306 15.57 37.42 31.57
C GLY A 306 15.82 37.20 33.06
N ARG A 307 14.89 37.56 33.95
CA ARG A 307 15.03 37.37 35.42
C ARG A 307 13.85 36.62 36.01
N VAL A 308 14.18 35.58 36.78
CA VAL A 308 13.25 34.84 37.63
C VAL A 308 13.82 34.85 39.05
N THR A 309 12.99 35.25 40.02
CA THR A 309 13.33 35.29 41.45
C THR A 309 12.61 34.17 42.21
N SER A 310 13.15 33.78 43.37
CA SER A 310 12.50 32.80 44.24
C SER A 310 11.12 33.26 44.71
N GLN A 311 10.95 34.57 44.92
CA GLN A 311 9.64 35.16 45.22
C GLN A 311 8.64 34.92 44.09
N TRP A 312 9.02 35.18 42.83
CA TRP A 312 8.14 34.89 41.69
C TRP A 312 7.78 33.41 41.60
N ILE A 313 8.73 32.50 41.87
CA ILE A 313 8.49 31.06 41.87
C ILE A 313 7.51 30.67 42.99
N GLY A 314 7.68 31.23 44.18
CA GLY A 314 6.76 31.03 45.31
C GLY A 314 5.34 31.48 44.97
N ASP A 315 5.20 32.68 44.42
CA ASP A 315 3.90 33.25 44.03
C ASP A 315 3.26 32.47 42.86
N THR A 316 4.06 32.03 41.89
CA THR A 316 3.59 31.34 40.67
C THR A 316 3.25 29.88 40.88
N PHE A 317 3.82 29.22 41.90
CA PHE A 317 3.58 27.78 42.15
C PHE A 317 3.05 27.47 43.55
N GLY A 318 2.77 28.49 44.37
CA GLY A 318 2.27 28.30 45.74
C GLY A 318 3.21 27.47 46.62
N VAL A 319 4.52 27.59 46.40
CA VAL A 319 5.56 26.84 47.14
C VAL A 319 6.24 27.74 48.16
N ASN A 320 6.77 27.15 49.25
CA ASN A 320 7.53 27.91 50.25
C ASN A 320 8.89 28.39 49.69
N SER A 321 9.54 29.32 50.40
CA SER A 321 10.82 29.92 50.01
C SER A 321 11.91 28.87 49.75
N ASP A 322 12.01 27.86 50.61
CA ASP A 322 13.05 26.83 50.50
C ASP A 322 12.89 26.00 49.22
N VAL A 323 11.66 25.64 48.85
CA VAL A 323 11.37 24.91 47.61
C VAL A 323 11.57 25.82 46.41
N ALA A 324 11.18 27.09 46.51
CA ALA A 324 11.40 28.07 45.44
C ALA A 324 12.89 28.29 45.15
N ASP A 325 13.72 28.40 46.18
CA ASP A 325 15.18 28.52 46.06
C ASP A 325 15.81 27.29 45.43
N ARG A 326 15.37 26.08 45.82
CA ARG A 326 15.83 24.83 45.20
C ARG A 326 15.44 24.76 43.73
N LEU A 327 14.19 25.07 43.37
CA LEU A 327 13.75 25.10 41.97
C LEU A 327 14.54 26.14 41.15
N LEU A 328 14.83 27.31 41.74
CA LEU A 328 15.65 28.33 41.08
C LEU A 328 17.07 27.82 40.84
N ALA A 329 17.68 27.17 41.84
CA ALA A 329 19.02 26.58 41.71
C ALA A 329 19.05 25.47 40.64
N ASP A 330 18.09 24.55 40.67
CA ASP A 330 17.94 23.46 39.71
C ASP A 330 17.64 23.94 38.29
N SER A 331 16.97 25.08 38.13
CA SER A 331 16.75 25.67 36.81
C SER A 331 18.03 26.20 36.16
N ARG A 332 19.06 26.50 36.98
CA ARG A 332 20.38 27.00 36.52
C ARG A 332 21.32 25.87 36.12
N THR A 333 21.15 24.69 36.70
CA THR A 333 21.93 23.51 36.30
C THR A 333 21.36 22.97 34.99
N LYS A 334 22.26 22.69 34.03
CA LYS A 334 21.89 22.10 32.74
C LYS A 334 21.16 20.79 33.03
N ALA A 335 19.98 20.59 32.43
CA ALA A 335 19.19 19.37 32.65
C ALA A 335 20.10 18.14 32.47
N PRO A 336 20.09 17.17 33.41
CA PRO A 336 20.83 15.94 33.19
C PRO A 336 20.36 15.35 31.86
N ALA A 337 21.32 15.07 30.96
CA ALA A 337 21.04 14.31 29.76
C ALA A 337 20.32 13.03 30.19
N ALA A 338 19.09 12.83 29.71
CA ALA A 338 18.26 11.69 30.06
C ALA A 338 19.08 10.40 29.88
N GLY A 339 19.49 9.82 31.01
CA GLY A 339 20.35 8.66 31.06
C GLY A 339 19.51 7.41 31.25
N ARG A 340 19.64 6.52 30.26
CA ARG A 340 19.21 5.10 30.17
C ARG A 340 17.73 4.81 30.00
#